data_AF-A0A3D2FMM4-F1
#
_entry.id   AF-A0A3D2FMM4-F1
#
_cell.length_a   1.000
_cell.length_b   1.000
_cell.length_c   1.000
_cell.angle_alpha   90.00
_cell.angle_beta   90.00
_cell.angle_gamma   90.00
#
_symmetry.space_group_name_H-M   'P 1'
#
loop_
_entity.id
_entity.type
_entity.pdbx_description
1 polymer ?
#
loop_
_entity_poly.entity_id
_entity_poly.type
_entity_poly.pdbx_seq_one_letter_code
_entity_poly.pdbx_strand_id
1 'polypeptide(L)' 'DWLAQNMVTEARAGFRAFNEGPKGNREVDFIKLRLMLAEGHPWDDKLVDAILPK' A
#
# COMPACT_ATOMS: atom_id res chain seq x y z
N ASP A 1 13.70 6.31 13.45
CA ASP A 1 13.63 5.45 12.25
C ASP A 1 12.29 4.76 11.98
N TRP A 2 11.46 4.45 12.98
CA TRP A 2 10.13 3.84 12.76
C TRP A 2 9.18 4.68 11.89
N LEU A 3 9.08 5.99 12.18
CA LEU A 3 8.21 6.89 11.41
C LEU A 3 8.65 6.98 9.94
N ALA A 4 9.96 7.07 9.69
CA ALA A 4 10.50 7.13 8.32
C ALA A 4 10.17 5.86 7.53
N GLN A 5 10.30 4.68 8.13
CA GLN A 5 9.94 3.41 7.49
C GLN A 5 8.45 3.34 7.14
N ASN A 6 7.56 3.78 8.04
CA ASN A 6 6.12 3.85 7.75
C ASN A 6 5.83 4.79 6.59
N MET A 7 6.42 5.98 6.58
CA MET A 7 6.16 6.98 5.53
C MET A 7 6.66 6.53 4.16
N VAL A 8 7.83 5.88 4.08
CA VAL A 8 8.35 5.33 2.80
C VAL A 8 7.45 4.21 2.27
N THR A 9 6.93 3.37 3.16
CA THR A 9 6.05 2.25 2.82
C THR A 9 4.73 2.74 2.23
N GLU A 10 4.10 3.72 2.88
CA GLU A 10 2.85 4.34 2.43
C GLU A 10 3.04 5.14 1.14
N ALA A 11 4.14 5.90 1.02
CA ALA A 11 4.47 6.61 -0.21
C ALA A 11 4.65 5.66 -1.39
N ARG A 12 5.37 4.55 -1.19
CA ARG A 12 5.57 3.52 -2.22
C ARG A 12 4.25 2.91 -2.68
N ALA A 13 3.33 2.63 -1.77
CA ALA A 13 1.99 2.15 -2.10
C ALA A 13 1.22 3.20 -2.92
N GLY A 14 1.20 4.44 -2.44
CA GLY A 14 0.45 5.54 -3.05
C GLY A 14 0.90 5.85 -4.48
N PHE A 15 2.22 5.89 -4.73
CA PHE A 15 2.74 6.11 -6.08
C PHE A 15 2.35 5.00 -7.05
N ARG A 16 2.33 3.75 -6.57
CA ARG A 16 1.92 2.61 -7.41
C ARG A 16 0.44 2.65 -7.75
N ALA A 17 -0.43 2.92 -6.77
CA ALA A 17 -1.87 3.11 -7.01
C ALA A 17 -2.18 4.27 -7.95
N PHE A 18 -1.41 5.35 -7.88
CA PHE A 18 -1.53 6.47 -8.81
C PHE A 18 -1.19 6.08 -10.26
N ASN A 19 -0.15 5.25 -10.44
CA ASN A 19 0.33 4.82 -11.74
C ASN A 19 -0.54 3.72 -12.38
N GLU A 20 -0.94 2.73 -11.58
CA GLU A 20 -1.60 1.50 -12.05
C GLU A 20 -3.13 1.54 -11.86
N GLY A 21 -3.64 2.40 -10.99
CA GLY A 21 -5.06 2.46 -10.67
C GLY A 21 -5.94 2.98 -11.81
N PRO A 22 -7.16 2.44 -11.96
CA PRO A 22 -8.09 2.86 -13.00
C PRO A 22 -8.50 4.33 -12.88
N LYS A 23 -9.00 4.89 -13.98
CA LYS A 23 -9.46 6.29 -14.00
C LYS A 23 -10.61 6.47 -13.00
N GLY A 24 -10.41 7.34 -12.01
CA GLY A 24 -11.39 7.61 -10.96
C GLY A 24 -11.20 6.80 -9.67
N ASN A 25 -10.26 5.85 -9.63
CA ASN A 25 -9.90 5.12 -8.42
C ASN A 25 -8.39 4.85 -8.37
N ARG A 26 -7.66 5.74 -7.67
CA ARG A 26 -6.19 5.75 -7.60
C ARG A 26 -5.67 5.82 -6.16
N GLU A 27 -6.51 5.46 -5.21
CA GLU A 27 -6.18 5.46 -3.79
C GLU A 27 -5.86 4.04 -3.33
N VAL A 28 -4.87 3.92 -2.46
CA VAL A 28 -4.52 2.67 -1.79
C VAL A 28 -5.51 2.41 -0.66
N ASP A 29 -5.86 1.16 -0.42
CA ASP A 29 -6.52 0.77 0.82
C ASP A 29 -5.54 0.82 2.01
N PHE A 30 -5.38 2.01 2.59
CA PHE A 30 -4.47 2.23 3.72
C PHE A 30 -4.87 1.45 4.98
N ILE A 31 -6.17 1.22 5.18
CA ILE A 31 -6.64 0.43 6.32
C ILE A 31 -6.13 -1.00 6.18
N LYS A 32 -6.33 -1.59 5.01
CA LYS A 32 -5.87 -2.95 4.72
C LYS A 32 -4.35 -3.08 4.76
N LEU A 33 -3.62 -2.10 4.23
CA LEU A 33 -2.16 -2.04 4.36
C LEU A 33 -1.73 -2.12 5.84
N ARG A 34 -2.33 -1.29 6.70
CA ARG A 34 -1.98 -1.27 8.13
C ARG A 34 -2.34 -2.57 8.85
N LEU A 35 -3.47 -3.18 8.52
CA LEU A 35 -3.88 -4.48 9.06
C LEU A 35 -2.89 -5.59 8.67
N MET A 36 -2.55 -5.71 7.38
CA MET A 36 -1.63 -6.75 6.91
C MET A 36 -0.23 -6.60 7.51
N LEU A 37 0.27 -5.37 7.63
CA LEU A 37 1.55 -5.11 8.30
C LEU A 37 1.49 -5.45 9.80
N ALA A 38 0.38 -5.16 10.49
CA ALA A 38 0.18 -5.52 11.89
C ALA A 38 0.12 -7.04 12.11
N GLU A 39 -0.40 -7.78 11.13
CA GLU A 39 -0.39 -9.25 11.10
C GLU A 39 0.99 -9.84 10.73
N GLY A 40 1.97 -8.99 10.42
CA GLY A 40 3.34 -9.41 10.09
C GLY A 40 3.52 -9.89 8.65
N HIS A 41 2.62 -9.54 7.74
CA HIS A 41 2.81 -9.87 6.32
C HIS A 41 4.06 -9.18 5.77
N PRO A 42 4.90 -9.88 5.00
CA PRO A 42 6.02 -9.26 4.33
C PRO A 42 5.53 -8.30 3.25
N TRP A 43 6.34 -7.30 2.95
CA TRP A 43 6.12 -6.45 1.77
C TRP A 43 6.46 -7.24 0.50
N ASP A 44 5.46 -7.91 -0.08
CA ASP A 44 5.56 -8.71 -1.30
C ASP A 44 4.47 -8.37 -2.32
N ASP A 45 4.52 -8.99 -3.50
CA ASP A 45 3.53 -8.72 -4.56
C ASP A 45 2.10 -9.07 -4.14
N LYS A 46 1.91 -10.05 -3.24
CA LYS A 46 0.58 -10.41 -2.73
C LYS A 46 0.00 -9.31 -1.86
N LEU A 47 0.80 -8.74 -0.97
CA LEU A 47 0.39 -7.58 -0.17
C LEU A 47 0.06 -6.41 -1.08
N VAL A 48 0.91 -6.13 -2.07
CA VAL A 48 0.69 -4.99 -2.98
C VAL A 48 -0.59 -5.17 -3.80
N ASP A 49 -0.80 -6.32 -4.43
CA ASP A 49 -2.03 -6.61 -5.18
C ASP A 49 -3.28 -6.55 -4.30
N ALA A 50 -3.15 -6.86 -3.01
CA ALA A 50 -4.25 -6.82 -2.07
C ALA A 50 -4.69 -5.40 -1.71
N ILE A 51 -3.79 -4.41 -1.73
CA ILE A 51 -4.05 -3.02 -1.31
C ILE A 51 -4.25 -2.05 -2.49
N LEU A 52 -3.91 -2.47 -3.72
CA LEU A 52 -4.08 -1.65 -4.91
C LEU A 52 -5.56 -1.53 -5.33
N PRO A 53 -5.96 -0.37 -5.88
CA PRO A 53 -7.29 -0.18 -6.42
C PRO A 53 -7.51 -1.08 -7.64
N LYS A 54 -8.72 -1.64 -7.75
CA LYS A 54 -9.18 -2.47 -8.87
C LYS A 54 -10.14 -1.69 -9.76
#